data_AF-A0A851HI39-F1
#
_entry.id   AF-A0A851HI39-F1
#
_cell.length_a   1.000
_cell.length_b   1.000
_cell.length_c   1.000
_cell.angle_alpha   90.00
_cell.angle_beta   90.00
_cell.angle_gamma   90.00
#
_symmetry.space_group_name_H-M   'P 1'
#
loop_
_entity.id
_entity.type
_entity.pdbx_description
1 polymer ?
#
loop_
_entity_poly.entity_id
_entity_poly.type
_entity_poly.pdbx_seq_one_letter_code
_entity_poly.pdbx_strand_id
1 'polypeptide(L)'
;MTTLHQTGRVSLRGDASTWSSVTRILIIALCVLVGVMSVGGTTVIIFVSVTDPSIGPVPLFALIPGLLAMGGMMTWLVSVARKRSRYSATETDPVILDPNGLTMRGVGPIPWRDFGPAQHKMVQAEHDGGFVRRAVMELSPSGLYNVNERTPFEIREKLSPAVGPFWNRHHRYIYIPGVEGLKTKEVMQLINAGHRLFSGARF
;
A
#
# COMPACT_ATOMS: atom_id res chain seq x y z
N MET A 1 -4.10 18.19 -21.06
CA MET A 1 -5.53 18.60 -20.98
C MET A 1 -6.23 18.53 -22.33
N THR A 2 -5.55 18.79 -23.46
CA THR A 2 -6.11 18.75 -24.82
C THR A 2 -6.68 17.39 -25.23
N THR A 3 -6.06 16.29 -24.80
CA THR A 3 -6.50 14.92 -25.09
C THR A 3 -7.84 14.57 -24.42
N LEU A 4 -8.05 14.94 -23.15
CA LEU A 4 -9.27 14.63 -22.42
C LEU A 4 -10.52 15.29 -23.04
N HIS A 5 -10.35 16.47 -23.63
CA HIS A 5 -11.40 17.16 -24.37
C HIS A 5 -11.67 16.57 -25.76
N GLN A 6 -10.69 15.92 -26.39
CA GLN A 6 -10.81 15.39 -27.75
C GLN A 6 -11.30 13.94 -27.79
N THR A 7 -10.86 13.09 -26.85
CA THR A 7 -11.18 11.65 -26.84
C THR A 7 -12.13 11.23 -25.73
N GLY A 8 -12.41 12.11 -24.74
CA GLY A 8 -13.21 11.77 -23.56
C GLY A 8 -12.54 10.78 -22.60
N ARG A 9 -11.43 10.16 -23.01
CA ARG A 9 -10.67 9.19 -22.24
C ARG A 9 -9.19 9.54 -22.19
N VAL A 10 -8.60 9.47 -21.00
CA VAL A 10 -7.15 9.62 -20.77
C VAL A 10 -6.65 8.46 -19.94
N SER A 11 -5.61 7.78 -20.43
CA SER A 11 -4.89 6.73 -19.69
C SER A 11 -3.52 7.24 -19.33
N LEU A 12 -3.21 7.22 -18.03
CA LEU A 12 -1.92 7.62 -17.48
C LEU A 12 -1.30 6.43 -16.76
N ARG A 13 0.02 6.31 -16.82
CA ARG A 13 0.71 5.23 -16.12
C ARG A 13 0.71 5.51 -14.61
N GLY A 14 0.28 4.54 -13.82
CA GLY A 14 0.35 4.62 -12.37
C GLY A 14 1.81 4.63 -11.91
N ASP A 15 2.09 5.36 -10.84
CA ASP A 15 3.41 5.34 -10.20
C ASP A 15 3.29 4.91 -8.74
N ALA A 16 4.24 4.08 -8.30
CA ALA A 16 4.27 3.59 -6.93
C ALA A 16 4.69 4.72 -5.99
N SER A 17 4.12 4.76 -4.79
CA SER A 17 4.52 5.79 -3.82
C SER A 17 6.00 5.62 -3.45
N THR A 18 6.74 6.73 -3.35
CA THR A 18 8.18 6.74 -2.96
C THR A 18 8.43 6.06 -1.61
N TRP A 19 7.44 6.11 -0.71
CA TRP A 19 7.48 5.46 0.59
C TRP A 19 7.50 3.92 0.48
N SER A 20 6.91 3.34 -0.56
CA SER A 20 6.96 1.89 -0.82
C SER A 20 8.39 1.41 -1.13
N SER A 21 9.19 2.24 -1.80
CA SER A 21 10.57 1.94 -2.17
C SER A 21 11.49 1.92 -0.95
N VAL A 22 11.38 2.93 -0.07
CA VAL A 22 12.18 3.00 1.17
C VAL A 22 11.92 1.79 2.06
N THR A 23 10.66 1.42 2.27
CA THR A 23 10.39 0.27 3.14
C THR A 23 10.75 -1.06 2.49
N ARG A 24 10.71 -1.17 1.16
CA ARG A 24 11.25 -2.35 0.46
C ARG A 24 12.74 -2.51 0.73
N ILE A 25 13.51 -1.43 0.64
CA ILE A 25 14.95 -1.43 0.97
C ILE A 25 15.15 -1.83 2.44
N LEU A 26 14.37 -1.26 3.37
CA LEU A 26 14.46 -1.60 4.79
C LEU A 26 14.20 -3.10 5.05
N ILE A 27 13.16 -3.68 4.42
CA ILE A 27 12.85 -5.10 4.57
C ILE A 27 14.00 -5.96 4.01
N ILE A 28 14.56 -5.60 2.86
CA ILE A 28 15.71 -6.31 2.28
C ILE A 28 16.90 -6.24 3.23
N ALA A 29 17.23 -5.06 3.76
CA ALA A 29 18.33 -4.88 4.71
C ALA A 29 18.13 -5.73 5.97
N LEU A 30 16.91 -5.79 6.51
CA LEU A 30 16.58 -6.61 7.67
C LEU A 30 16.70 -8.11 7.38
N CYS A 31 16.25 -8.57 6.21
CA CYS A 31 16.45 -9.96 5.77
C CYS A 31 17.93 -10.33 5.70
N VAL A 32 18.77 -9.44 5.15
CA VAL A 32 20.22 -9.64 5.09
C VAL A 32 20.82 -9.71 6.50
N LEU A 33 20.43 -8.80 7.40
CA LEU A 33 20.91 -8.78 8.78
C LEU A 33 20.56 -10.06 9.52
N VAL A 34 19.31 -10.52 9.43
CA VAL A 34 18.86 -11.79 10.05
C VAL A 34 19.65 -12.97 9.50
N GLY A 35 19.90 -13.01 8.18
CA GLY A 35 20.72 -14.03 7.54
C GLY A 35 22.17 -14.05 8.06
N VAL A 36 22.80 -12.87 8.13
CA VAL A 36 24.18 -12.73 8.64
C VAL A 36 24.27 -13.15 10.11
N MET A 37 23.32 -12.73 10.95
CA MET A 37 23.31 -13.13 12.36
C MET A 37 23.06 -14.62 12.55
N SER A 38 22.22 -15.23 11.70
CA SER A 38 21.96 -16.67 11.74
C SER A 38 23.21 -17.47 11.40
N VAL A 39 23.89 -17.14 10.30
CA VAL A 39 25.13 -17.82 9.88
C VAL A 39 26.25 -17.54 10.88
N GLY A 40 26.51 -16.26 11.18
CA GLY A 40 27.57 -15.85 12.09
C GLY A 40 27.40 -16.42 13.50
N GLY A 41 26.19 -16.31 14.07
CA GLY A 41 25.89 -16.87 15.39
C GLY A 41 26.05 -18.38 15.45
N THR A 42 25.61 -19.10 14.42
CA THR A 42 25.79 -20.56 14.34
C THR A 42 27.26 -20.95 14.27
N THR A 43 28.05 -20.23 13.48
CA THR A 43 29.48 -20.50 13.31
C THR A 43 30.24 -20.29 14.63
N VAL A 44 29.93 -19.21 15.36
CA VAL A 44 30.54 -18.90 16.66
C VAL A 44 30.17 -19.96 17.71
N ILE A 45 28.90 -20.36 17.79
CA ILE A 45 28.44 -21.36 18.76
C ILE A 45 29.15 -22.70 18.51
N ILE A 46 29.23 -23.14 17.26
CA ILE A 46 29.92 -24.38 16.89
C ILE A 46 31.41 -24.28 17.24
N PHE A 47 32.06 -23.17 16.90
CA PHE A 47 33.47 -22.95 17.20
C PHE A 47 33.76 -23.02 18.70
N VAL A 48 32.98 -22.30 19.52
CA VAL A 48 33.13 -22.31 20.99
C VAL A 48 32.93 -23.70 21.56
N SER A 49 31.91 -24.43 21.11
CA SER A 49 31.65 -25.81 21.56
C SER A 49 32.75 -26.82 21.19
N VAL A 50 33.48 -26.58 20.09
CA VAL A 50 34.62 -27.43 19.69
C VAL A 50 35.90 -27.06 20.44
N THR A 51 36.10 -25.77 20.72
CA THR A 51 37.39 -25.26 21.25
C THR A 51 37.47 -25.34 22.78
N ASP A 52 36.33 -25.22 23.48
CA ASP A 52 36.28 -25.28 24.94
C ASP A 52 35.28 -26.35 25.43
N PRO A 53 35.78 -27.55 25.80
CA PRO A 53 34.95 -28.65 26.28
C PRO A 53 34.34 -28.40 27.68
N SER A 54 34.79 -27.38 28.43
CA SER A 54 34.28 -27.09 29.77
C SER A 54 32.84 -26.55 29.77
N ILE A 55 32.42 -25.98 28.64
CA ILE A 55 31.10 -25.35 28.45
C ILE A 55 30.00 -26.42 28.22
N GLY A 56 30.40 -27.66 27.92
CA GLY A 56 29.48 -28.77 27.66
C GLY A 56 28.57 -28.53 26.44
N PRO A 57 27.54 -29.38 26.24
CA PRO A 57 26.67 -29.30 25.07
C PRO A 57 25.60 -28.20 25.15
N VAL A 58 25.57 -27.41 26.23
CA VAL A 58 24.55 -26.38 26.49
C VAL A 58 24.38 -25.38 25.33
N PRO A 59 25.45 -24.84 24.70
CA PRO A 59 25.32 -23.92 23.57
C PRO A 59 24.66 -24.55 22.34
N LEU A 60 24.87 -25.85 22.11
CA LEU A 60 24.27 -26.60 21.00
C LEU A 60 22.77 -26.78 21.18
N PHE A 61 22.30 -26.91 22.43
CA PHE A 61 20.85 -26.94 22.72
C PHE A 61 20.19 -25.58 22.52
N ALA A 62 20.91 -24.47 22.73
CA ALA A 62 20.40 -23.12 22.47
C ALA A 62 20.31 -22.78 20.97
N LEU A 63 21.03 -23.51 20.12
CA LEU A 63 21.06 -23.32 18.67
C LEU A 63 19.69 -23.59 18.02
N ILE A 64 19.01 -24.67 18.44
CA ILE A 64 17.72 -25.09 17.88
C ILE A 64 16.64 -24.01 18.06
N PRO A 65 16.33 -23.54 19.28
CA PRO A 65 15.31 -22.49 19.46
C PRO A 65 15.74 -21.16 18.83
N GLY A 66 17.04 -20.83 18.81
CA GLY A 66 17.55 -19.63 18.14
C GLY A 66 17.31 -19.64 16.63
N LEU A 67 17.61 -20.76 15.97
CA LEU A 67 17.36 -20.93 14.53
C LEU A 67 15.87 -20.95 14.20
N LEU A 68 15.03 -21.57 15.04
CA LEU A 68 13.58 -21.55 14.87
C LEU A 68 13.01 -20.13 14.98
N ALA A 69 13.47 -19.34 15.96
CA ALA A 69 13.06 -17.95 16.12
C ALA A 69 13.48 -17.10 14.91
N MET A 70 14.71 -17.26 14.43
CA MET A 70 15.19 -16.56 13.23
C MET A 70 14.45 -16.98 11.96
N GLY A 71 14.18 -18.28 11.80
CA GLY A 71 13.36 -18.79 10.70
C GLY A 71 11.92 -18.25 10.74
N GLY A 72 11.32 -18.18 11.93
CA GLY A 72 10.01 -17.55 12.15
C GLY A 72 10.02 -16.06 11.78
N MET A 73 11.02 -15.32 12.22
CA MET A 73 11.18 -13.90 11.87
C MET A 73 11.36 -13.71 10.36
N MET A 74 12.19 -14.53 9.71
CA MET A 74 12.44 -14.45 8.26
C MET A 74 11.19 -14.78 7.45
N THR A 75 10.44 -15.82 7.82
CA THR A 75 9.18 -16.18 7.14
C THR A 75 8.14 -15.07 7.29
N TRP A 76 8.04 -14.44 8.47
CA TRP A 76 7.19 -13.27 8.69
C TRP A 76 7.60 -12.08 7.83
N LEU A 77 8.89 -11.73 7.78
CA LEU A 77 9.41 -10.63 6.95
C LEU A 77 9.15 -10.86 5.47
N VAL A 78 9.37 -12.08 4.97
CA VAL A 78 9.08 -12.45 3.57
C VAL A 78 7.57 -12.37 3.29
N SER A 79 6.73 -12.80 4.23
CA SER A 79 5.27 -12.69 4.09
C SER A 79 4.82 -11.22 3.96
N VAL A 80 5.34 -10.34 4.82
CA VAL A 80 5.10 -8.89 4.76
C VAL A 80 5.61 -8.30 3.44
N ALA A 81 6.82 -8.69 3.01
CA ALA A 81 7.42 -8.25 1.75
C ALA A 81 6.55 -8.64 0.55
N ARG A 82 6.09 -9.90 0.50
CA ARG A 82 5.22 -10.42 -0.56
C ARG A 82 3.89 -9.70 -0.58
N LYS A 83 3.25 -9.54 0.58
CA LYS A 83 1.99 -8.81 0.70
C LYS A 83 2.15 -7.39 0.15
N ARG A 84 3.21 -6.68 0.55
CA ARG A 84 3.49 -5.31 0.09
C ARG A 84 3.84 -5.21 -1.40
N SER A 85 4.59 -6.17 -1.94
CA SER A 85 4.91 -6.23 -3.37
C SER A 85 3.67 -6.37 -4.22
N ARG A 86 2.65 -7.10 -3.76
CA ARG A 86 1.37 -7.23 -4.48
C ARG A 86 0.63 -5.89 -4.56
N TYR A 87 0.60 -5.09 -3.49
CA TYR A 87 0.02 -3.74 -3.55
C TYR A 87 0.83 -2.81 -4.46
N SER A 88 2.16 -2.85 -4.37
CA SER A 88 3.02 -2.01 -5.22
C SER A 88 2.87 -2.33 -6.71
N ALA A 89 2.73 -3.61 -7.08
CA ALA A 89 2.46 -3.99 -8.47
C ALA A 89 1.16 -3.34 -8.98
N THR A 90 0.11 -3.32 -8.15
CA THR A 90 -1.15 -2.67 -8.53
C THR A 90 -1.11 -1.15 -8.50
N GLU A 91 -0.12 -0.52 -7.84
CA GLU A 91 0.07 0.94 -7.94
C GLU A 91 0.56 1.37 -9.33
N THR A 92 1.16 0.45 -10.10
CA THR A 92 1.64 0.73 -11.47
C THR A 92 0.56 0.56 -12.54
N ASP A 93 -0.61 0.03 -12.17
CA ASP A 93 -1.74 -0.10 -13.08
C ASP A 93 -2.18 1.27 -13.60
N PRO A 94 -2.64 1.37 -14.86
CA PRO A 94 -2.99 2.65 -15.45
C PRO A 94 -4.14 3.32 -14.71
N VAL A 95 -4.02 4.63 -14.53
CA VAL A 95 -5.09 5.52 -14.10
C VAL A 95 -5.84 5.96 -15.34
N ILE A 96 -7.10 5.54 -15.47
CA ILE A 96 -7.94 5.84 -16.62
C ILE A 96 -9.06 6.78 -16.16
N LEU A 97 -9.14 7.95 -16.79
CA LEU A 97 -10.24 8.88 -16.67
C LEU A 97 -11.12 8.71 -17.91
N ASP A 98 -12.40 8.38 -17.72
CA ASP A 98 -13.39 8.10 -18.78
C ASP A 98 -14.73 8.74 -18.41
N PRO A 99 -15.69 8.95 -19.35
CA PRO A 99 -17.00 9.50 -19.01
C PRO A 99 -17.76 8.65 -17.99
N ASN A 100 -17.52 7.34 -17.99
CA ASN A 100 -18.14 6.41 -17.05
C ASN A 100 -17.57 6.51 -15.63
N GLY A 101 -16.35 7.03 -15.45
CA GLY A 101 -15.73 7.10 -14.15
C GLY A 101 -14.20 7.15 -14.14
N LEU A 102 -13.65 6.97 -12.94
CA LEU A 102 -12.22 6.84 -12.68
C LEU A 102 -11.87 5.38 -12.44
N THR A 103 -10.92 4.84 -13.20
CA THR A 103 -10.28 3.56 -12.92
C THR A 103 -8.87 3.81 -12.41
N MET A 104 -8.51 3.19 -11.30
CA MET A 104 -7.17 3.31 -10.71
C MET A 104 -6.80 2.03 -9.97
N ARG A 105 -5.52 1.65 -10.01
CA ARG A 105 -5.02 0.45 -9.31
C ARG A 105 -5.77 -0.85 -9.66
N GLY A 106 -6.23 -0.94 -10.91
CA GLY A 106 -7.08 -2.03 -11.40
C GLY A 106 -8.51 -2.03 -10.84
N VAL A 107 -8.94 -0.95 -10.18
CA VAL A 107 -10.28 -0.80 -9.60
C VAL A 107 -11.06 0.26 -10.38
N GLY A 108 -12.18 -0.14 -10.99
CA GLY A 108 -13.08 0.77 -11.69
C GLY A 108 -13.75 0.15 -12.92
N PRO A 109 -14.52 0.95 -13.69
CA PRO A 109 -14.68 2.40 -13.51
C PRO A 109 -15.52 2.73 -12.26
N ILE A 110 -15.00 3.59 -11.40
CA ILE A 110 -15.75 4.15 -10.26
C ILE A 110 -16.52 5.37 -10.79
N PRO A 111 -17.86 5.38 -10.73
CA PRO A 111 -18.66 6.49 -11.27
C PRO A 111 -18.30 7.84 -10.65
N TRP A 112 -18.28 8.91 -11.44
CA TRP A 112 -18.00 10.27 -10.95
C TRP A 112 -18.94 10.75 -9.84
N ARG A 113 -20.16 10.19 -9.78
CA ARG A 113 -21.16 10.46 -8.72
C ARG A 113 -20.87 9.75 -7.39
N ASP A 114 -20.00 8.74 -7.41
CA ASP A 114 -19.69 7.91 -6.24
C ASP A 114 -18.58 8.53 -5.38
N PHE A 115 -17.95 9.62 -5.84
CA PHE A 115 -16.95 10.35 -5.07
C PHE A 115 -16.98 11.86 -5.34
N GLY A 116 -16.58 12.62 -4.34
CA GLY A 116 -16.43 14.06 -4.40
C GLY A 116 -15.10 14.50 -5.05
N PRO A 117 -14.87 15.81 -5.15
CA PRO A 117 -13.64 16.34 -5.74
C PRO A 117 -12.39 15.91 -4.96
N ALA A 118 -11.28 15.84 -5.68
CA ALA A 118 -9.95 15.62 -5.15
C ALA A 118 -9.53 16.82 -4.30
N GLN A 119 -9.32 16.60 -2.99
CA GLN A 119 -8.93 17.63 -2.03
C GLN A 119 -7.96 17.11 -0.96
N HIS A 120 -7.26 18.04 -0.30
CA HIS A 120 -6.46 17.68 0.88
C HIS A 120 -7.36 17.70 2.11
N LYS A 121 -7.42 16.57 2.83
CA LYS A 121 -8.21 16.46 4.06
C LYS A 121 -7.34 15.86 5.17
N MET A 122 -7.62 16.25 6.41
CA MET A 122 -7.10 15.55 7.58
C MET A 122 -7.85 14.24 7.70
N VAL A 123 -7.15 13.13 7.51
CA VAL A 123 -7.69 11.77 7.65
C VAL A 123 -7.00 11.07 8.80
N GLN A 124 -7.70 10.15 9.45
CA GLN A 124 -7.09 9.34 10.50
C GLN A 124 -5.91 8.56 9.91
N ALA A 125 -4.80 8.52 10.65
CA ALA A 125 -3.64 7.74 10.25
C ALA A 125 -3.97 6.24 10.29
N GLU A 126 -3.37 5.50 9.37
CA GLU A 126 -3.64 4.06 9.20
C GLU A 126 -3.10 3.22 10.36
N HIS A 127 -2.03 3.71 10.99
CA HIS A 127 -1.24 2.98 11.97
C HIS A 127 -1.09 3.73 13.30
N ASP A 128 -1.56 4.97 13.37
CA ASP A 128 -1.48 5.82 14.56
C ASP A 128 -2.85 6.40 14.90
N GLY A 129 -3.11 6.70 16.16
CA GLY A 129 -4.35 7.37 16.60
C GLY A 129 -4.48 8.82 16.13
N GLY A 130 -3.49 9.35 15.42
CA GLY A 130 -3.43 10.74 14.96
C GLY A 130 -4.13 11.00 13.62
N PHE A 131 -4.03 12.25 13.16
CA PHE A 131 -4.53 12.68 11.86
C PHE A 131 -3.37 13.11 10.95
N VAL A 132 -3.44 12.73 9.67
CA VAL A 132 -2.46 13.09 8.65
C VAL A 132 -3.18 13.82 7.52
N ARG A 133 -2.58 14.90 7.02
CA ARG A 133 -3.07 15.60 5.83
C ARG A 133 -2.77 14.76 4.60
N ARG A 134 -3.79 14.23 3.93
CA ARG A 134 -3.64 13.44 2.69
C ARG A 134 -4.54 13.96 1.58
N ALA A 135 -4.12 13.70 0.34
CA ALA A 135 -4.90 13.99 -0.84
C ALA A 135 -5.90 12.83 -1.07
N VAL A 136 -7.19 13.13 -0.97
CA VAL A 136 -8.28 12.15 -0.98
C VAL A 136 -9.48 12.63 -1.79
N MET A 137 -10.33 11.68 -2.18
CA MET A 137 -11.68 11.90 -2.69
C MET A 137 -12.66 11.27 -1.70
N GLU A 138 -13.59 12.05 -1.16
CA GLU A 138 -14.59 11.53 -0.22
C GLU A 138 -15.66 10.74 -0.98
N LEU A 139 -15.99 9.55 -0.50
CA LEU A 139 -17.06 8.76 -1.11
C LEU A 139 -18.41 9.42 -0.84
N SER A 140 -19.25 9.48 -1.87
CA SER A 140 -20.65 9.88 -1.71
C SER A 140 -21.45 8.77 -1.01
N PRO A 141 -22.71 8.99 -0.60
CA PRO A 141 -23.53 7.92 -0.03
C PRO A 141 -23.65 6.68 -0.93
N SER A 142 -23.77 6.87 -2.25
CA SER A 142 -23.77 5.74 -3.21
C SER A 142 -22.40 5.09 -3.31
N GLY A 143 -21.33 5.87 -3.28
CA GLY A 143 -19.97 5.36 -3.29
C GLY A 143 -19.61 4.57 -2.04
N LEU A 144 -20.06 5.01 -0.85
CA LEU A 144 -19.88 4.28 0.39
C LEU A 144 -20.50 2.90 0.31
N TYR A 145 -21.72 2.80 -0.21
CA TYR A 145 -22.40 1.52 -0.42
C TYR A 145 -21.70 0.66 -1.48
N ASN A 146 -21.37 1.22 -2.64
CA ASN A 146 -20.74 0.45 -3.73
C ASN A 146 -19.33 -0.07 -3.33
N VAL A 147 -18.55 0.74 -2.63
CA VAL A 147 -17.21 0.35 -2.18
C VAL A 147 -17.29 -0.63 -1.00
N ASN A 148 -18.11 -0.38 0.02
CA ASN A 148 -18.12 -1.20 1.24
C ASN A 148 -19.04 -2.43 1.18
N GLU A 149 -19.99 -2.51 0.24
CA GLU A 149 -20.89 -3.66 0.13
C GLU A 149 -20.64 -4.47 -1.14
N ARG A 150 -20.41 -3.82 -2.30
CA ARG A 150 -20.36 -4.52 -3.60
C ARG A 150 -18.96 -4.87 -4.09
N THR A 151 -17.95 -4.09 -3.70
CA THR A 151 -16.57 -4.36 -4.13
C THR A 151 -15.99 -5.53 -3.32
N PRO A 152 -15.24 -6.48 -3.89
CA PRO A 152 -14.58 -7.53 -3.11
C PRO A 152 -13.55 -6.97 -2.12
N PHE A 153 -13.43 -7.58 -0.93
CA PHE A 153 -12.55 -7.11 0.15
C PHE A 153 -11.09 -6.88 -0.32
N GLU A 154 -10.55 -7.81 -1.10
CA GLU A 154 -9.18 -7.77 -1.64
C GLU A 154 -8.90 -6.55 -2.53
N ILE A 155 -9.94 -5.99 -3.13
CA ILE A 155 -9.85 -4.87 -4.08
C ILE A 155 -10.09 -3.55 -3.35
N ARG A 156 -10.90 -3.54 -2.29
CA ARG A 156 -11.20 -2.33 -1.49
C ARG A 156 -9.95 -1.72 -0.86
N GLU A 157 -9.04 -2.55 -0.36
CA GLU A 157 -7.77 -2.10 0.23
C GLU A 157 -6.88 -1.37 -0.78
N LYS A 158 -7.10 -1.53 -2.09
CA LYS A 158 -6.39 -0.77 -3.12
C LYS A 158 -6.89 0.67 -3.23
N LEU A 159 -8.14 0.96 -2.85
CA LEU A 159 -8.73 2.31 -2.90
C LEU A 159 -8.27 3.16 -1.72
N SER A 160 -8.31 2.58 -0.53
CA SER A 160 -7.84 3.21 0.71
C SER A 160 -7.65 2.16 1.80
N PRO A 161 -6.87 2.44 2.84
CA PRO A 161 -6.90 1.69 4.09
C PRO A 161 -8.30 1.72 4.70
N ALA A 162 -8.76 0.58 5.23
CA ALA A 162 -10.01 0.54 5.97
C ALA A 162 -9.83 1.16 7.35
N VAL A 163 -10.75 2.02 7.75
CA VAL A 163 -10.70 2.73 9.05
C VAL A 163 -11.73 2.11 9.99
N GLY A 164 -11.38 2.02 11.28
CA GLY A 164 -12.24 1.51 12.33
C GLY A 164 -11.78 0.18 12.93
N PRO A 165 -12.49 -0.29 13.97
CA PRO A 165 -12.17 -1.55 14.62
C PRO A 165 -12.37 -2.73 13.66
N PHE A 166 -11.67 -3.86 13.89
CA PHE A 166 -11.65 -4.98 12.95
C PHE A 166 -13.03 -5.55 12.59
N TRP A 167 -14.04 -5.39 13.46
CA TRP A 167 -15.42 -5.82 13.24
C TRP A 167 -16.29 -4.82 12.46
N ASN A 168 -15.83 -3.59 12.24
CA ASN A 168 -16.60 -2.52 11.58
C ASN A 168 -15.68 -1.61 10.75
N ARG A 169 -14.86 -2.24 9.90
CA ARG A 169 -13.93 -1.56 9.01
C ARG A 169 -14.65 -1.00 7.79
N HIS A 170 -14.53 0.31 7.57
CA HIS A 170 -15.15 0.99 6.43
C HIS A 170 -14.15 1.88 5.69
N HIS A 171 -14.31 1.94 4.38
CA HIS A 171 -13.61 2.86 3.49
C HIS A 171 -14.47 4.10 3.30
N ARG A 172 -13.97 5.25 3.77
CA ARG A 172 -14.67 6.54 3.63
C ARG A 172 -14.12 7.41 2.50
N TYR A 173 -12.89 7.13 2.09
CA TYR A 173 -12.15 7.92 1.14
C TYR A 173 -11.56 7.02 0.06
N ILE A 174 -11.32 7.58 -1.11
CA ILE A 174 -10.43 7.01 -2.12
C ILE A 174 -9.15 7.86 -2.09
N TYR A 175 -8.00 7.21 -1.96
CA TYR A 175 -6.72 7.92 -2.01
C TYR A 175 -6.35 8.25 -3.45
N ILE A 176 -5.75 9.41 -3.66
CA ILE A 176 -5.38 9.84 -5.01
C ILE A 176 -4.24 8.95 -5.52
N PRO A 177 -4.34 8.41 -6.75
CA PRO A 177 -3.28 7.56 -7.28
C PRO A 177 -2.04 8.38 -7.60
N GLY A 178 -0.87 7.74 -7.48
CA GLY A 178 0.36 8.26 -8.08
C GLY A 178 0.28 8.10 -9.60
N VAL A 179 0.79 9.09 -10.33
CA VAL A 179 0.88 9.05 -11.80
C VAL A 179 2.29 9.41 -12.22
N GLU A 180 2.86 8.61 -13.11
CA GLU A 180 4.23 8.81 -13.60
C GLU A 180 4.36 10.20 -14.24
N GLY A 181 5.35 10.97 -13.76
CA GLY A 181 5.63 12.32 -14.27
C GLY A 181 4.68 13.43 -13.79
N LEU A 182 3.70 13.15 -12.91
CA LEU A 182 2.80 14.16 -12.35
C LEU A 182 2.92 14.26 -10.83
N LYS A 183 2.97 15.49 -10.31
CA LYS A 183 2.84 15.77 -8.89
C LYS A 183 1.41 15.53 -8.43
N THR A 184 1.23 15.17 -7.16
CA THR A 184 -0.11 14.94 -6.57
C THR A 184 -1.09 16.10 -6.85
N LYS A 185 -0.63 17.35 -6.77
CA LYS A 185 -1.45 18.54 -7.09
C LYS A 185 -1.95 18.55 -8.55
N GLU A 186 -1.13 18.10 -9.48
CA GLU A 186 -1.49 18.04 -10.91
C GLU A 186 -2.48 16.90 -11.18
N VAL A 187 -2.28 15.75 -10.52
CA VAL A 187 -3.26 14.64 -10.55
C VAL A 187 -4.61 15.09 -9.99
N MET A 188 -4.62 15.81 -8.87
CA MET A 188 -5.84 16.39 -8.30
C MET A 188 -6.54 17.33 -9.28
N GLN A 189 -5.78 18.22 -9.94
CA GLN A 189 -6.34 19.14 -10.93
C GLN A 189 -6.94 18.41 -12.11
N LEU A 190 -6.30 17.33 -12.57
CA LEU A 190 -6.81 16.50 -13.66
C LEU A 190 -8.11 15.78 -13.28
N ILE A 191 -8.16 15.17 -12.10
CA ILE A 191 -9.37 14.50 -11.58
C ILE A 191 -10.49 15.52 -11.44
N ASN A 192 -10.23 16.70 -10.86
CA ASN A 192 -11.23 17.75 -10.70
C ASN A 192 -11.70 18.31 -12.05
N ALA A 193 -10.83 18.38 -13.06
CA ALA A 193 -11.23 18.72 -14.42
C ALA A 193 -12.17 17.65 -15.01
N GLY A 194 -11.85 16.36 -14.84
CA GLY A 194 -12.73 15.26 -15.23
C GLY A 194 -14.07 15.29 -14.52
N HIS A 195 -14.08 15.58 -13.21
CA HIS A 195 -15.30 15.72 -12.42
C HIS A 195 -16.17 16.86 -12.97
N ARG A 196 -15.61 18.04 -13.23
CA ARG A 196 -16.33 19.16 -13.86
C ARG A 196 -16.91 18.81 -15.24
N LEU A 197 -16.19 18.02 -16.02
CA LEU A 197 -16.59 17.64 -17.37
C LEU A 197 -17.71 16.59 -17.38
N PHE A 198 -17.65 15.60 -16.50
CA PHE A 198 -18.50 14.41 -16.58
C PHE A 198 -19.58 14.33 -15.50
N SER A 199 -19.43 15.02 -14.38
CA SER A 199 -20.49 15.12 -13.36
C SER A 199 -21.30 16.42 -13.47
N GLY A 200 -20.81 17.40 -14.22
CA GLY A 200 -21.38 18.76 -14.30
C GLY A 200 -21.22 19.58 -13.02
N ALA A 201 -20.53 19.07 -12.00
CA ALA A 201 -20.35 19.77 -10.74
C ALA A 201 -19.31 20.90 -10.88
N ARG A 202 -19.67 22.12 -10.45
CA ARG A 202 -18.75 23.27 -10.39
C ARG A 202 -18.15 23.34 -8.98
N PHE A 203 -16.84 23.13 -8.86
CA PHE A 203 -16.05 23.36 -7.65
C PHE A 203 -14.93 24.35 -7.94
#